data_AF-A0A7Y3DK88-F1
#
_entry.id   AF-A0A7Y3DK88-F1
#
_cell.length_a   1.000
_cell.length_b   1.000
_cell.length_c   1.000
_cell.angle_alpha   90.00
_cell.angle_beta   90.00
_cell.angle_gamma   90.00
#
_symmetry.space_group_name_H-M   'P 1'
#
loop_
_entity.id
_entity.type
_entity.pdbx_description
1 polymer ?
#
loop_
_entity_poly.entity_id
_entity_poly.type
_entity_poly.pdbx_seq_one_letter_code
_entity_poly.pdbx_strand_id
1 'polypeptide(L)'
;MKRIIRLLTLAGAVVGAVWYAKQHTAPDPTPADGSWEPRPQLRAVPDPAPPAATADDLTAIKGIGPVYAEQLSELGIRSFSDLATADAEALAGSFDGRAAVSDWIEEARSRTGA
;
A
#
# COMPACT_ATOMS: atom_id res chain seq x y z
N MET A 1 -32.89 6.56 48.17
CA MET A 1 -34.06 7.47 48.14
C MET A 1 -33.83 8.47 47.02
N LYS A 2 -34.77 8.53 46.06
CA LYS A 2 -35.11 9.61 45.11
C LYS A 2 -33.91 10.42 44.54
N ARG A 3 -33.79 10.60 43.23
CA ARG A 3 -34.52 11.71 42.57
C ARG A 3 -34.28 11.83 41.03
N ILE A 4 -35.41 11.85 40.28
CA ILE A 4 -35.81 12.77 39.17
C ILE A 4 -34.93 12.75 37.88
N ILE A 5 -35.35 12.81 36.61
CA ILE A 5 -36.48 13.42 35.87
C ILE A 5 -36.76 12.58 34.60
N ARG A 6 -38.05 12.42 34.27
CA ARG A 6 -38.54 11.90 32.99
C ARG A 6 -38.41 12.98 31.92
N LEU A 7 -37.86 12.66 30.75
CA LEU A 7 -38.29 13.32 29.52
C LEU A 7 -38.32 12.33 28.36
N LEU A 8 -39.54 12.24 27.85
CA LEU A 8 -40.09 11.36 26.84
C LEU A 8 -39.81 12.01 25.47
N THR A 9 -39.32 11.26 24.48
CA THR A 9 -39.80 11.35 23.08
C THR A 9 -39.24 10.20 22.26
N LEU A 10 -40.17 9.34 21.83
CA LEU A 10 -40.08 8.47 20.65
C LEU A 10 -39.76 9.29 19.39
N ALA A 11 -38.87 8.80 18.53
CA ALA A 11 -38.91 8.93 17.06
C ALA A 11 -37.78 8.03 16.50
N GLY A 12 -38.01 6.87 15.91
CA GLY A 12 -39.06 6.56 14.95
C GLY A 12 -38.67 7.09 13.58
N ALA A 13 -37.86 6.31 12.86
CA ALA A 13 -37.87 6.28 11.39
C ALA A 13 -37.62 7.62 10.64
N VAL A 14 -36.48 8.28 10.89
CA VAL A 14 -35.90 9.26 9.92
C VAL A 14 -34.58 8.74 9.31
N VAL A 15 -34.25 7.47 9.55
CA VAL A 15 -33.01 6.84 9.05
C VAL A 15 -33.10 6.46 7.56
N GLY A 16 -34.29 6.46 6.94
CA GLY A 16 -34.46 6.10 5.51
C GLY A 16 -34.46 7.27 4.51
N ALA A 17 -34.85 8.49 4.91
CA ALA A 17 -35.01 9.61 3.97
C ALA A 17 -33.68 10.26 3.57
N VAL A 18 -32.65 10.11 4.40
CA VAL A 18 -31.29 10.64 4.13
C VAL A 18 -30.51 9.74 3.16
N TRP A 19 -30.92 8.47 3.00
CA TRP A 19 -30.24 7.50 2.13
C TRP A 19 -30.70 7.56 0.67
N TYR A 20 -31.76 8.31 0.32
CA TYR A 20 -32.30 8.35 -1.05
C TYR A 20 -32.24 9.73 -1.73
N ALA A 21 -32.20 10.82 -0.98
CA ALA A 21 -32.19 12.19 -1.53
C ALA A 21 -30.77 12.72 -1.88
N LYS A 22 -29.78 11.83 -2.02
CA LYS A 22 -28.44 12.17 -2.53
C LYS A 22 -28.25 11.74 -4.00
N GLN A 23 -29.31 11.21 -4.64
CA GLN A 23 -29.17 10.52 -5.93
C GLN A 23 -29.63 11.28 -7.17
N HIS A 24 -30.51 12.30 -7.10
CA HIS A 24 -30.96 12.98 -8.33
C HIS A 24 -31.30 14.45 -8.10
N THR A 25 -30.52 15.36 -8.68
CA THR A 25 -30.95 16.47 -9.56
C THR A 25 -29.89 17.57 -9.56
N ALA A 26 -29.14 17.67 -10.65
CA ALA A 26 -28.35 18.85 -10.99
C ALA A 26 -29.26 19.93 -11.58
N PRO A 27 -29.04 21.20 -11.24
CA PRO A 27 -29.06 22.25 -12.25
C PRO A 27 -27.63 22.74 -12.51
N ASP A 28 -27.30 22.85 -13.79
CA ASP A 28 -26.08 23.49 -14.31
C ASP A 28 -26.16 25.00 -14.05
N PRO A 29 -25.23 25.64 -13.31
CA PRO A 29 -25.04 27.07 -13.41
C PRO A 29 -23.96 27.32 -14.46
N THR A 30 -24.39 27.47 -15.71
CA THR A 30 -23.59 28.18 -16.72
C THR A 30 -23.47 29.63 -16.24
N PRO A 31 -22.28 30.15 -15.89
CA PRO A 31 -22.12 31.57 -15.57
C PRO A 31 -22.07 32.32 -16.90
N ALA A 32 -23.21 32.88 -17.30
CA ALA A 32 -23.33 33.71 -18.49
C ALA A 32 -22.84 35.14 -18.22
N ASP A 33 -21.62 35.33 -17.68
CA ASP A 33 -21.06 36.66 -17.41
C ASP A 33 -19.52 36.64 -17.35
N GLY A 34 -18.83 36.00 -18.30
CA GLY A 34 -17.41 36.25 -18.63
C GLY A 34 -16.35 36.18 -17.52
N SER A 35 -16.72 35.82 -16.29
CA SER A 35 -15.86 35.82 -15.11
C SER A 35 -15.33 34.41 -14.93
N TRP A 36 -14.17 34.18 -15.55
CA TRP A 36 -13.35 33.03 -15.25
C TRP A 36 -12.73 33.25 -13.87
N GLU A 37 -13.39 32.77 -12.81
CA GLU A 37 -12.60 32.49 -11.61
C GLU A 37 -11.65 31.33 -11.95
N PRO A 38 -10.34 31.44 -11.69
CA PRO A 38 -9.45 30.30 -11.81
C PRO A 38 -9.99 29.22 -10.88
N ARG A 39 -10.47 28.12 -11.47
CA ARG A 39 -10.91 26.94 -10.71
C ARG A 39 -9.81 26.65 -9.68
N PRO A 40 -10.13 26.42 -8.39
CA PRO A 40 -9.12 25.95 -7.46
C PRO A 40 -8.47 24.74 -8.12
N GLN A 41 -7.17 24.84 -8.39
CA GLN A 41 -6.38 23.75 -8.98
C GLN A 41 -6.73 22.56 -8.09
N LEU A 42 -7.50 21.60 -8.61
CA LEU A 42 -7.88 20.40 -7.87
C LEU A 42 -6.56 19.89 -7.33
N ARG A 43 -6.36 19.94 -6.00
CA ARG A 43 -5.12 19.49 -5.41
C ARG A 43 -4.94 18.09 -5.95
N ALA A 44 -3.93 17.89 -6.79
CA ALA A 44 -3.67 16.59 -7.37
C ALA A 44 -3.61 15.64 -6.18
N VAL A 45 -4.62 14.77 -6.07
CA VAL A 45 -4.51 13.64 -5.16
C VAL A 45 -3.28 12.93 -5.71
N PRO A 46 -2.18 12.82 -4.94
CA PRO A 46 -1.03 12.07 -5.40
C PRO A 46 -1.57 10.71 -5.82
N ASP A 47 -1.22 10.27 -7.04
CA ASP A 47 -1.58 8.94 -7.52
C ASP A 47 -1.31 7.94 -6.39
N PRO A 48 -2.24 6.99 -6.13
CA PRO A 48 -2.00 5.98 -5.13
C PRO A 48 -0.65 5.33 -5.46
N ALA A 49 0.31 5.44 -4.54
CA ALA A 49 1.60 4.80 -4.68
C ALA A 49 1.34 3.34 -5.08
N PRO A 50 2.10 2.79 -6.05
CA PRO A 50 1.93 1.39 -6.43
C PRO A 50 1.92 0.53 -5.17
N PRO A 51 1.05 -0.49 -5.08
CA PRO A 51 0.94 -1.33 -3.91
C PRO A 51 2.35 -1.79 -3.55
N ALA A 52 2.75 -1.58 -2.28
CA ALA A 52 4.05 -2.00 -1.79
C ALA A 52 4.25 -3.45 -2.22
N ALA A 53 5.24 -3.69 -3.08
CA ALA A 53 5.55 -5.03 -3.55
C ALA A 53 5.64 -5.92 -2.31
N THR A 54 4.85 -6.99 -2.30
CA THR A 54 4.87 -7.94 -1.18
C THR A 54 6.29 -8.46 -1.08
N ALA A 55 6.97 -8.15 0.02
CA ALA A 55 8.29 -8.66 0.28
C ALA A 55 8.19 -10.16 0.53
N ASP A 56 9.03 -10.94 -0.14
CA ASP A 56 9.12 -12.37 0.09
C ASP A 56 9.94 -12.66 1.35
N ASP A 57 9.69 -13.82 1.96
CA ASP A 57 10.53 -14.33 3.03
C ASP A 57 11.79 -14.98 2.45
N LEU A 58 12.84 -14.17 2.25
CA LEU A 58 14.15 -14.63 1.79
C LEU A 58 14.80 -15.65 2.73
N THR A 59 14.40 -15.70 4.01
CA THR A 59 14.93 -16.69 4.97
C THR A 59 14.48 -18.12 4.66
N ALA A 60 13.52 -18.30 3.76
CA ALA A 60 13.13 -19.60 3.24
C ALA A 60 14.22 -20.25 2.34
N ILE A 61 15.23 -19.49 1.91
CA ILE A 61 16.40 -20.00 1.19
C ILE A 61 17.46 -20.43 2.21
N LYS A 62 17.95 -21.66 2.07
CA LYS A 62 18.95 -22.21 2.98
C LYS A 62 20.23 -21.38 2.95
N GLY A 63 20.69 -20.98 4.13
CA GLY A 63 21.89 -20.14 4.30
C GLY A 63 21.57 -18.64 4.44
N ILE A 64 20.36 -18.20 4.07
CA ILE A 64 19.89 -16.85 4.36
C ILE A 64 19.28 -16.83 5.77
N GLY A 65 20.09 -16.46 6.75
CA GLY A 65 19.60 -16.15 8.10
C GLY A 65 19.00 -14.75 8.19
N PRO A 66 18.42 -14.38 9.35
CA PRO A 66 17.83 -13.05 9.56
C PRO A 66 18.82 -11.90 9.31
N VAL A 67 20.10 -12.10 9.61
CA VAL A 67 21.16 -11.11 9.35
C VAL A 67 21.34 -10.85 7.85
N TYR A 68 21.46 -11.91 7.04
CA TYR A 68 21.61 -11.75 5.60
C TYR A 68 20.32 -11.24 4.95
N ALA A 69 19.15 -11.64 5.45
CA ALA A 69 17.87 -11.12 4.96
C ALA A 69 17.72 -9.61 5.22
N GLU A 70 18.16 -9.12 6.38
CA GLU A 70 18.21 -7.69 6.68
C GLU A 70 19.17 -6.96 5.73
N GLN A 71 20.38 -7.46 5.56
CA GLN A 71 21.36 -6.88 4.63
C GLN A 71 20.87 -6.88 3.18
N LEU A 72 20.24 -7.97 2.71
CA LEU A 72 19.61 -8.03 1.39
C LEU A 72 18.51 -6.96 1.26
N SER A 73 17.70 -6.77 2.31
CA SER A 73 16.66 -5.75 2.35
C SER A 73 17.23 -4.32 2.33
N GLU A 74 18.39 -4.09 2.94
CA GLU A 74 19.13 -2.82 2.87
C GLU A 74 19.67 -2.55 1.46
N LEU A 75 20.10 -3.60 0.75
CA LEU A 75 20.49 -3.57 -0.66
C LEU A 75 19.30 -3.44 -1.62
N GLY A 76 18.07 -3.42 -1.11
CA GLY A 76 16.84 -3.32 -1.89
C GLY A 76 16.33 -4.64 -2.46
N ILE A 77 16.98 -5.75 -2.14
CA ILE A 77 16.55 -7.10 -2.52
C ILE A 77 15.53 -7.58 -1.50
N ARG A 78 14.24 -7.56 -1.88
CA ARG A 78 13.13 -7.89 -0.97
C ARG A 78 12.23 -9.01 -1.49
N SER A 79 12.49 -9.52 -2.69
CA SER A 79 11.74 -10.61 -3.30
C SER A 79 12.66 -11.68 -3.87
N PHE A 80 12.14 -12.88 -4.10
CA PHE A 80 12.87 -13.93 -4.81
C PHE A 80 13.24 -13.48 -6.24
N SER A 81 12.40 -12.68 -6.88
CA SER A 81 12.67 -12.12 -8.21
C SER A 81 13.84 -11.12 -8.18
N ASP A 82 13.93 -10.27 -7.17
CA ASP A 82 15.05 -9.33 -7.01
C ASP A 82 16.36 -10.10 -6.82
N LEU A 83 16.34 -11.14 -5.98
CA LEU A 83 17.51 -11.96 -5.71
C LEU A 83 17.92 -12.78 -6.94
N ALA A 84 16.95 -13.34 -7.68
CA ALA A 84 17.20 -14.12 -8.90
C ALA A 84 17.85 -13.31 -10.04
N THR A 85 17.61 -11.99 -10.06
CA THR A 85 18.13 -11.06 -11.06
C THR A 85 19.34 -10.27 -10.58
N ALA A 86 19.74 -10.43 -9.31
CA ALA A 86 20.90 -9.78 -8.74
C ALA A 86 22.22 -10.25 -9.40
N ASP A 87 23.19 -9.34 -9.45
CA ASP A 87 24.54 -9.65 -9.90
C ASP A 87 25.32 -10.37 -8.78
N ALA A 88 25.74 -11.61 -9.04
CA ALA A 88 26.36 -12.45 -8.03
C ALA A 88 27.71 -11.91 -7.55
N GLU A 89 28.51 -11.30 -8.43
CA GLU A 89 29.84 -10.79 -8.07
C GLU A 89 29.73 -9.52 -7.21
N ALA A 90 28.87 -8.58 -7.63
CA ALA A 90 28.61 -7.36 -6.86
C ALA A 90 27.97 -7.67 -5.51
N LEU A 91 27.05 -8.63 -5.48
CA LEU A 91 26.35 -9.03 -4.26
C LEU A 91 27.28 -9.78 -3.31
N ALA A 92 28.14 -10.68 -3.80
CA ALA A 92 29.15 -11.37 -2.98
C ALA A 92 30.13 -10.40 -2.30
N GLY A 93 30.48 -9.29 -2.96
CA GLY A 93 31.31 -8.24 -2.39
C GLY A 93 30.68 -7.51 -1.19
N SER A 94 29.36 -7.64 -0.99
CA SER A 94 28.64 -7.00 0.12
C SER A 94 28.59 -7.86 1.38
N PHE A 95 29.02 -9.11 1.32
CA PHE A 95 28.91 -10.08 2.41
C PHE A 95 30.27 -10.61 2.88
N ASP A 96 30.26 -11.29 4.03
CA ASP A 96 31.42 -12.06 4.45
C ASP A 96 31.65 -13.28 3.53
N GLY A 97 32.88 -13.80 3.51
CA GLY A 97 33.24 -14.94 2.64
C GLY A 97 32.55 -16.27 2.97
N ARG A 98 31.57 -16.28 3.88
CA ARG A 98 30.72 -17.45 4.18
C ARG A 98 29.36 -17.40 3.47
N ALA A 99 29.00 -16.25 2.89
CA ALA A 99 27.76 -16.11 2.15
C ALA A 99 27.79 -16.95 0.86
N ALA A 100 26.80 -17.83 0.72
CA ALA A 100 26.63 -18.68 -0.45
C ALA A 100 25.78 -17.95 -1.51
N VAL A 101 26.23 -16.77 -1.94
CA VAL A 101 25.43 -15.86 -2.80
C VAL A 101 24.99 -16.53 -4.10
N SER A 102 25.89 -17.27 -4.76
CA SER A 102 25.55 -17.99 -5.99
C SER A 102 24.42 -19.00 -5.76
N ASP A 103 24.53 -19.81 -4.69
CA ASP A 103 23.51 -20.81 -4.32
C ASP A 103 22.17 -20.14 -4.00
N TRP A 104 22.20 -18.98 -3.32
CA TRP A 104 21.00 -18.21 -3.01
C TRP A 104 20.28 -17.72 -4.26
N ILE A 105 21.03 -17.21 -5.24
CA ILE A 105 20.48 -16.73 -6.51
C ILE A 105 19.89 -17.89 -7.33
N GLU A 106 20.54 -19.06 -7.35
CA GLU A 106 20.03 -20.27 -8.00
C GLU A 106 18.72 -20.78 -7.37
N GLU A 107 18.65 -20.83 -6.03
CA GLU A 107 17.44 -21.16 -5.29
C GLU A 107 16.32 -20.14 -5.54
N ALA A 108 16.64 -18.85 -5.58
CA ALA A 108 15.67 -17.80 -5.86
C ALA A 108 15.07 -17.92 -7.27
N ARG A 109 15.89 -18.27 -8.28
CA ARG A 109 15.41 -18.56 -9.65
C ARG A 109 14.45 -19.73 -9.68
N SER A 110 14.75 -20.79 -8.94
CA SER A 110 13.89 -21.98 -8.84
C SER A 110 12.52 -21.68 -8.23
N ARG A 111 12.41 -20.61 -7.45
CA ARG A 111 11.15 -20.17 -6.80
C ARG A 111 10.36 -19.15 -7.62
N THR A 112 11.03 -18.43 -8.52
CA THR A 112 10.39 -17.41 -9.37
C THR A 112 9.76 -18.03 -10.63
N GLY A 113 10.13 -19.27 -10.98
CA GLY A 113 9.59 -20.02 -12.12
C GLY A 113 8.92 -21.33 -11.71
N ALA A 114 7.64 -21.26 -11.37
CA ALA A 114 6.67 -22.36 -11.37
C ALA A 114 5.34 -21.86 -11.95
#